data_AF-A0A2E9Q6G4-F1
#
_entry.id   AF-A0A2E9Q6G4-F1
#
_cell.length_a   1.000
_cell.length_b   1.000
_cell.length_c   1.000
_cell.angle_alpha   90.00
_cell.angle_beta   90.00
_cell.angle_gamma   90.00
#
_symmetry.space_group_name_H-M   'P 1'
#
loop_
_entity.id
_entity.type
_entity.pdbx_description
1 polymer ?
#
loop_
_entity_poly.entity_id
_entity_poly.type
_entity_poly.pdbx_seq_one_letter_code
_entity_poly.pdbx_strand_id
1 'polypeptide(L)'
;MNTICEADDRNPDEGYPVGRVYYNDRKEAICTAWIAPNGWLVTAGHCNSGYYKFDEIQFQVPESNCSGEVQVPEDRHRYRVDLSSIKSRVDLGATQDWALFQITPHPTFGMPGPFGEGSFFRISNRKLDRQAESVIRNTGFGVELRVFEGCKKRNRTMQSSLGKAYNSPGYLIHFLDTHMGSSGSPLYEEASNALYVMGTHRGGGCPNIATSVLNPGFLKALNDVTGRPTVYVDWMGPRTGPSNGGIEAPFRNLNKALEKVKSGGDINIVPGNYRTANLKIPNRPLRIRAPFGSVSIGQQDANSAGDN
;
A
#
# COMPACT_ATOMS: atom_id res chain seq x y z
N MET A 1 15.21 -23.12 -9.24
CA MET A 1 14.28 -22.99 -8.11
C MET A 1 12.95 -22.54 -8.68
N ASN A 2 11.92 -23.39 -8.58
CA ASN A 2 10.58 -23.12 -9.11
C ASN A 2 9.80 -22.19 -8.16
N THR A 3 10.26 -22.11 -6.92
CA THR A 3 9.69 -21.44 -5.76
C THR A 3 10.83 -21.12 -4.80
N ILE A 4 10.65 -20.09 -3.98
CA ILE A 4 11.53 -19.80 -2.84
C ILE A 4 11.06 -20.56 -1.59
N CYS A 5 9.75 -20.77 -1.42
CA CYS A 5 9.14 -21.35 -0.21
C CYS A 5 8.48 -22.73 -0.43
N GLU A 6 9.29 -23.74 -0.77
CA GLU A 6 8.93 -25.16 -0.96
C GLU A 6 7.98 -25.48 -2.12
N ALA A 7 6.86 -24.78 -2.25
CA ALA A 7 5.89 -24.89 -3.35
C ALA A 7 5.62 -23.52 -3.99
N ASP A 8 5.42 -23.47 -5.30
CA ASP A 8 4.93 -22.25 -5.96
C ASP A 8 3.39 -22.26 -5.87
N ASP A 9 2.86 -21.48 -4.93
CA ASP A 9 1.43 -21.31 -4.71
C ASP A 9 0.89 -20.02 -5.37
N ARG A 10 1.69 -19.35 -6.20
CA ARG A 10 1.30 -18.08 -6.80
C ARG A 10 0.23 -18.29 -7.87
N ASN A 11 -0.87 -17.58 -7.69
CA ASN A 11 -2.01 -17.57 -8.60
C ASN A 11 -2.11 -16.20 -9.31
N PRO A 12 -2.59 -16.14 -10.57
CA PRO A 12 -2.95 -14.87 -11.20
C PRO A 12 -3.90 -14.07 -10.33
N ASP A 13 -3.77 -12.75 -10.35
CA ASP A 13 -4.62 -11.84 -9.59
C ASP A 13 -4.97 -10.61 -10.42
N GLU A 14 -6.16 -10.06 -10.21
CA GLU A 14 -6.71 -8.91 -10.90
C GLU A 14 -7.57 -8.11 -9.89
N GLY A 15 -7.18 -6.89 -9.54
CA GLY A 15 -8.09 -5.99 -8.81
C GLY A 15 -7.65 -5.43 -7.46
N TYR A 16 -6.38 -5.58 -7.07
CA TYR A 16 -5.86 -4.89 -5.89
C TYR A 16 -5.23 -3.52 -6.25
N PRO A 17 -5.16 -2.56 -5.31
CA PRO A 17 -4.50 -1.26 -5.51
C PRO A 17 -2.97 -1.39 -5.49
N VAL A 18 -2.48 -2.23 -6.41
CA VAL A 18 -1.10 -2.68 -6.58
C VAL A 18 -0.67 -2.40 -8.01
N GLY A 19 0.47 -1.75 -8.19
CA GLY A 19 1.03 -1.37 -9.48
C GLY A 19 2.41 -1.96 -9.72
N ARG A 20 2.74 -2.21 -10.98
CA ARG A 20 4.07 -2.67 -11.39
C ARG A 20 5.00 -1.47 -11.50
N VAL A 21 6.13 -1.54 -10.80
CA VAL A 21 7.17 -0.52 -10.85
C VAL A 21 8.05 -0.78 -12.05
N TYR A 22 8.17 0.21 -12.92
CA TYR A 22 8.82 0.09 -14.22
C TYR A 22 9.92 1.14 -14.40
N TYR A 23 10.99 0.74 -15.08
CA TYR A 23 12.08 1.62 -15.48
C TYR A 23 12.10 1.76 -17.00
N ASN A 24 11.71 2.94 -17.51
CA ASN A 24 11.57 3.17 -18.95
C ASN A 24 12.89 3.02 -19.72
N ASP A 25 14.00 3.58 -19.23
CA ASP A 25 15.28 3.52 -19.97
C ASP A 25 15.75 2.09 -20.24
N ARG A 26 15.42 1.16 -19.33
CA ARG A 26 15.75 -0.28 -19.48
C ARG A 26 14.62 -1.14 -20.01
N LYS A 27 13.43 -0.56 -20.18
CA LYS A 27 12.21 -1.29 -20.53
C LYS A 27 11.98 -2.48 -19.59
N GLU A 28 12.18 -2.26 -18.30
CA GLU A 28 12.24 -3.34 -17.31
C GLU A 28 11.20 -3.13 -16.20
N ALA A 29 10.41 -4.18 -15.94
CA ALA A 29 9.63 -4.28 -14.70
C ALA A 29 10.56 -4.71 -13.57
N ILE A 30 10.71 -3.88 -12.53
CA ILE A 30 11.72 -4.10 -11.50
C ILE A 30 11.13 -4.51 -10.16
N CYS A 31 9.97 -3.96 -9.78
CA CYS A 31 9.38 -4.10 -8.45
C CYS A 31 7.84 -3.99 -8.49
N THR A 32 7.23 -4.01 -7.30
CA THR A 32 5.81 -3.79 -7.04
C THR A 32 5.63 -2.56 -6.17
N ALA A 33 4.52 -1.84 -6.32
CA ALA A 33 4.09 -0.78 -5.42
C ALA A 33 2.62 -0.91 -5.04
N TRP A 34 2.19 -0.24 -3.97
CA TRP A 34 0.79 -0.24 -3.52
C TRP A 34 0.37 1.12 -2.96
N ILE A 35 -0.94 1.40 -2.95
CA ILE A 35 -1.50 2.69 -2.54
C ILE A 35 -1.77 2.72 -1.03
N ALA A 36 -1.18 3.68 -0.32
CA ALA A 36 -1.38 3.91 1.11
C ALA A 36 -2.55 4.88 1.39
N PRO A 37 -3.07 4.95 2.65
CA PRO A 37 -4.25 5.75 2.97
C PRO A 37 -4.07 7.27 2.79
N ASN A 38 -2.82 7.73 2.70
CA ASN A 38 -2.47 9.13 2.47
C ASN A 38 -2.33 9.48 0.97
N GLY A 39 -2.64 8.55 0.06
CA GLY A 39 -2.55 8.72 -1.40
C GLY A 39 -1.15 8.60 -1.97
N TRP A 40 -0.16 8.30 -1.14
CA TRP A 40 1.19 7.98 -1.60
C TRP A 40 1.29 6.51 -1.97
N LEU A 41 2.16 6.19 -2.91
CA LEU A 41 2.54 4.81 -3.20
C LEU A 41 3.72 4.39 -2.34
N VAL A 42 3.76 3.11 -2.03
CA VAL A 42 4.83 2.45 -1.28
C VAL A 42 5.45 1.38 -2.14
N THR A 43 6.79 1.30 -2.15
CA THR A 43 7.56 0.16 -2.65
C THR A 43 8.74 -0.13 -1.71
N ALA A 44 9.60 -1.08 -2.05
CA ALA A 44 10.85 -1.30 -1.32
C ALA A 44 11.87 -0.20 -1.69
N GLY A 45 12.63 0.26 -0.71
CA GLY A 45 13.65 1.30 -0.87
C GLY A 45 14.72 0.91 -1.88
N HIS A 46 15.12 -0.36 -1.92
CA HIS A 46 16.16 -0.84 -2.84
C HIS A 46 15.75 -0.75 -4.31
N CYS A 47 14.44 -0.69 -4.61
CA CYS A 47 13.91 -0.46 -5.94
C CYS A 47 14.27 0.94 -6.48
N ASN A 48 14.66 1.87 -5.61
CA ASN A 48 15.14 3.21 -5.96
C ASN A 48 16.62 3.42 -5.56
N SER A 49 17.43 2.36 -5.51
CA SER A 49 18.82 2.45 -5.07
C SER A 49 19.80 1.86 -6.07
N GLY A 50 21.02 2.43 -6.09
CA GLY A 50 22.12 1.93 -6.91
C GLY A 50 21.78 1.93 -8.40
N TYR A 51 21.74 0.72 -8.98
CA TYR A 51 21.45 0.51 -10.39
C TYR A 51 19.96 0.60 -10.72
N TYR A 52 19.06 0.50 -9.72
CA TYR A 52 17.62 0.58 -9.93
C TYR A 52 17.12 2.02 -9.74
N LYS A 53 16.43 2.52 -10.76
CA LYS A 53 15.66 3.76 -10.76
C LYS A 53 14.32 3.44 -11.40
N PHE A 54 13.23 3.92 -10.84
CA PHE A 54 11.92 3.80 -11.47
C PHE A 54 11.36 5.18 -11.77
N ASP A 55 10.62 5.26 -12.86
CA ASP A 55 10.02 6.49 -13.35
C ASP A 55 8.56 6.30 -13.78
N GLU A 56 8.05 5.06 -13.73
CA GLU A 56 6.69 4.74 -14.13
C GLU A 56 6.06 3.67 -13.23
N ILE A 57 4.76 3.86 -12.95
CA ILE A 57 3.88 2.85 -12.37
C ILE A 57 2.86 2.42 -13.41
N GLN A 58 2.70 1.11 -13.53
CA GLN A 58 1.82 0.47 -14.48
C GLN A 58 0.71 -0.28 -13.74
N PHE A 59 -0.54 -0.02 -14.13
CA PHE A 59 -1.71 -0.77 -13.71
C PHE A 59 -2.25 -1.59 -14.88
N GLN A 60 -3.23 -2.47 -14.64
CA GLN A 60 -3.88 -3.28 -15.69
C GLN A 60 -2.87 -3.94 -16.64
N VAL A 61 -1.84 -4.55 -16.03
CA VAL A 61 -0.70 -5.11 -16.73
C VAL A 61 -1.14 -6.37 -17.49
N PRO A 62 -0.97 -6.42 -18.83
CA PRO A 62 -1.35 -7.59 -19.62
C PRO A 62 -0.44 -8.80 -19.33
N GLU A 63 -0.91 -9.99 -19.73
CA GLU A 63 -0.08 -11.19 -19.76
C GLU A 63 1.21 -10.98 -20.55
N SER A 64 2.31 -11.57 -20.09
CA SER A 64 3.51 -11.73 -20.91
C SER A 64 3.24 -12.68 -22.09
N ASN A 65 4.09 -12.68 -23.12
CA ASN A 65 3.97 -13.68 -24.18
C ASN A 65 4.48 -15.07 -23.72
N CYS A 66 4.31 -16.11 -24.55
CA CYS A 66 4.75 -17.46 -24.17
C CYS A 66 6.27 -17.59 -23.96
N SER A 67 7.07 -16.69 -24.55
CA SER A 67 8.52 -16.62 -24.32
C SER A 67 8.87 -15.94 -22.99
N GLY A 68 7.89 -15.35 -22.30
CA GLY A 68 8.04 -14.62 -21.05
C GLY A 68 8.43 -13.16 -21.24
N GLU A 69 8.31 -12.63 -22.46
CA GLU A 69 8.56 -11.22 -22.73
C GLU A 69 7.48 -10.36 -22.11
N VAL A 70 7.93 -9.40 -21.30
CA VAL A 70 7.09 -8.47 -20.57
C VAL A 70 6.31 -7.60 -21.56
N GLN A 71 4.98 -7.63 -21.46
CA GLN A 71 4.11 -6.72 -22.19
C GLN A 71 3.86 -5.46 -21.37
N VAL A 72 3.87 -4.29 -22.02
CA VAL A 72 3.56 -2.98 -21.43
C VAL A 72 2.05 -2.73 -21.60
N PRO A 73 1.34 -2.25 -20.56
CA PRO A 73 -0.09 -1.95 -20.71
C PRO A 73 -0.35 -0.75 -21.62
N GLU A 74 -1.61 -0.54 -21.97
CA GLU A 74 -2.05 0.65 -22.69
C GLU A 74 -1.66 1.95 -21.96
N ASP A 75 -1.45 3.02 -22.72
CA ASP A 75 -0.98 4.33 -22.22
C ASP A 75 -1.82 4.87 -21.06
N ARG A 76 -3.15 4.67 -21.10
CA ARG A 76 -4.09 5.06 -20.04
C ARG A 76 -3.86 4.37 -18.69
N HIS A 77 -3.01 3.36 -18.63
CA HIS A 77 -2.68 2.62 -17.41
C HIS A 77 -1.23 2.82 -16.96
N ARG A 78 -0.54 3.80 -17.54
CA ARG A 78 0.87 4.12 -17.28
C ARG A 78 0.97 5.52 -16.69
N TYR A 79 1.64 5.63 -15.55
CA TYR A 79 1.70 6.87 -14.77
C TYR A 79 3.13 7.20 -14.42
N ARG A 80 3.53 8.43 -14.74
CA ARG A 80 4.86 8.94 -14.39
C ARG A 80 4.97 9.13 -12.88
N VAL A 81 6.11 8.75 -12.34
CA VAL A 81 6.49 9.01 -10.96
C VAL A 81 6.98 10.45 -10.84
N ASP A 82 6.49 11.17 -9.84
CA ASP A 82 7.10 12.44 -9.46
C ASP A 82 8.41 12.13 -8.73
N LEU A 83 9.52 12.18 -9.47
CA LEU A 83 10.84 11.86 -8.95
C LEU A 83 11.26 12.75 -7.77
N SER A 84 10.73 13.98 -7.69
CA SER A 84 11.02 14.90 -6.59
C SER A 84 10.29 14.54 -5.29
N SER A 85 9.22 13.76 -5.40
CA SER A 85 8.44 13.28 -4.25
C SER A 85 9.12 12.12 -3.52
N ILE A 86 10.06 11.41 -4.16
CA ILE A 86 10.58 10.14 -3.64
C ILE A 86 11.29 10.34 -2.30
N LYS A 87 10.80 9.64 -1.27
CA LYS A 87 11.42 9.50 0.04
C LYS A 87 11.73 8.04 0.25
N SER A 88 13.00 7.66 0.37
CA SER A 88 13.39 6.26 0.55
C SER A 88 14.37 6.08 1.70
N ARG A 89 14.42 4.85 2.21
CA ARG A 89 15.45 4.41 3.14
C ARG A 89 15.79 2.95 2.87
N VAL A 90 17.09 2.68 2.76
CA VAL A 90 17.65 1.32 2.69
C VAL A 90 18.69 1.20 3.80
N ASP A 91 18.30 0.51 4.86
CA ASP A 91 19.10 0.27 6.05
C ASP A 91 18.77 -1.12 6.57
N LEU A 92 19.52 -2.13 6.10
CA LEU A 92 19.25 -3.53 6.43
C LEU A 92 19.46 -3.82 7.92
N GLY A 93 20.39 -3.13 8.58
CA GLY A 93 20.64 -3.27 10.02
C GLY A 93 19.47 -2.76 10.86
N ALA A 94 18.85 -1.65 10.46
CA ALA A 94 17.64 -1.13 11.11
C ALA A 94 16.34 -1.76 10.58
N THR A 95 16.43 -2.78 9.73
CA THR A 95 15.28 -3.48 9.12
C THR A 95 14.36 -2.55 8.30
N GLN A 96 14.94 -1.51 7.71
CA GLN A 96 14.23 -0.53 6.89
C GLN A 96 14.57 -0.70 5.42
N ASP A 97 13.55 -0.94 4.62
CA ASP A 97 13.62 -0.92 3.16
C ASP A 97 12.27 -0.57 2.62
N TRP A 98 12.12 0.73 2.38
CA TRP A 98 10.87 1.32 1.95
C TRP A 98 11.17 2.56 1.10
N ALA A 99 10.30 2.83 0.15
CA ALA A 99 10.23 4.07 -0.58
C ALA A 99 8.77 4.52 -0.65
N LEU A 100 8.56 5.81 -0.45
CA LEU A 100 7.30 6.52 -0.60
C LEU A 100 7.43 7.47 -1.77
N PHE A 101 6.45 7.52 -2.65
CA PHE A 101 6.45 8.43 -3.79
C PHE A 101 5.03 8.74 -4.28
N GLN A 102 4.91 9.75 -5.12
CA GLN A 102 3.68 10.13 -5.80
C GLN A 102 3.80 9.88 -7.30
N ILE A 103 2.65 9.74 -7.94
CA ILE A 103 2.51 9.73 -9.40
C ILE A 103 1.83 11.01 -9.86
N THR A 104 2.11 11.43 -11.08
CA THR A 104 1.42 12.56 -11.71
C THR A 104 0.18 12.07 -12.46
N PRO A 105 -0.94 12.81 -12.45
CA PRO A 105 -2.07 12.51 -13.32
C PRO A 105 -1.65 12.41 -14.77
N HIS A 106 -2.22 11.45 -15.50
CA HIS A 106 -2.08 11.37 -16.94
C HIS A 106 -2.76 12.60 -17.58
N PRO A 107 -2.12 13.31 -18.53
CA PRO A 107 -2.65 14.55 -19.10
C PRO A 107 -4.04 14.38 -19.76
N THR A 108 -4.30 13.21 -20.35
CA THR A 108 -5.57 12.89 -21.02
C THR A 108 -6.58 12.16 -20.12
N PHE A 109 -6.11 11.30 -19.21
CA PHE A 109 -6.96 10.32 -18.52
C PHE A 109 -7.08 10.58 -17.01
N GLY A 110 -6.37 11.56 -16.46
CA GLY A 110 -6.40 11.87 -15.04
C GLY A 110 -5.67 10.82 -14.19
N MET A 111 -6.18 10.53 -13.00
CA MET A 111 -5.58 9.56 -12.07
C MET A 111 -5.97 8.11 -12.42
N PRO A 112 -5.21 7.09 -11.98
CA PRO A 112 -5.56 5.68 -12.19
C PRO A 112 -6.92 5.30 -11.59
N GLY A 113 -7.59 4.33 -12.20
CA GLY A 113 -8.86 3.76 -11.73
C GLY A 113 -8.88 3.50 -10.21
N PRO A 114 -7.88 2.78 -9.64
CA PRO A 114 -7.79 2.57 -8.19
C PRO A 114 -7.82 3.86 -7.35
N PHE A 115 -7.25 4.97 -7.82
CA PHE A 115 -7.33 6.26 -7.13
C PHE A 115 -8.72 6.89 -7.23
N GLY A 116 -9.38 6.77 -8.38
CA GLY A 116 -10.75 7.27 -8.59
C GLY A 116 -11.79 6.48 -7.79
N GLU A 117 -11.64 5.16 -7.72
CA GLU A 117 -12.48 4.24 -6.95
C GLU A 117 -12.25 4.34 -5.43
N GLY A 118 -11.14 4.94 -5.01
CA GLY A 118 -10.77 5.01 -3.59
C GLY A 118 -10.27 3.67 -3.04
N SER A 119 -9.59 2.88 -3.86
CA SER A 119 -8.99 1.60 -3.50
C SER A 119 -7.59 1.78 -2.92
N PHE A 120 -7.34 1.29 -1.71
CA PHE A 120 -6.05 1.42 -1.00
C PHE A 120 -5.88 0.35 0.09
N PHE A 121 -4.66 0.27 0.65
CA PHE A 121 -4.37 -0.55 1.83
C PHE A 121 -4.37 0.28 3.11
N ARG A 122 -5.13 -0.13 4.11
CA ARG A 122 -5.09 0.42 5.48
C ARG A 122 -3.86 -0.06 6.22
N ILE A 123 -3.22 0.81 6.98
CA ILE A 123 -2.07 0.43 7.80
C ILE A 123 -2.57 -0.35 9.01
N SER A 124 -2.18 -1.63 9.11
CA SER A 124 -2.56 -2.47 10.25
C SER A 124 -1.74 -2.13 11.49
N ASN A 125 -2.41 -1.89 12.61
CA ASN A 125 -1.77 -1.80 13.93
C ASN A 125 -1.74 -3.14 14.69
N ARG A 126 -2.25 -4.21 14.07
CA ARG A 126 -2.22 -5.57 14.64
C ARG A 126 -0.82 -6.17 14.47
N LYS A 127 -0.32 -6.81 15.53
CA LYS A 127 0.85 -7.67 15.47
C LYS A 127 0.41 -9.13 15.25
N LEU A 128 1.09 -9.80 14.33
CA LEU A 128 0.96 -11.22 14.05
C LEU A 128 1.88 -12.00 14.98
N ASP A 129 1.28 -12.89 15.75
CA ASP A 129 1.99 -13.83 16.61
C ASP A 129 2.55 -15.00 15.79
N ARG A 130 3.72 -15.52 16.17
CA ARG A 130 4.34 -16.71 15.55
C ARG A 130 3.49 -17.96 15.71
N GLN A 131 2.75 -18.10 16.81
CA GLN A 131 1.86 -19.25 17.02
C GLN A 131 0.46 -19.03 16.43
N ALA A 132 0.15 -17.84 15.91
CA ALA A 132 -1.14 -17.61 15.30
C ALA A 132 -1.22 -18.27 13.91
N GLU A 133 -2.36 -18.90 13.63
CA GLU A 133 -2.72 -19.44 12.31
C GLU A 133 -3.15 -18.34 11.32
N SER A 134 -2.58 -17.13 11.43
CA SER A 134 -2.93 -16.01 10.57
C SER A 134 -2.34 -16.22 9.18
N VAL A 135 -3.22 -16.43 8.20
CA VAL A 135 -2.87 -16.45 6.79
C VAL A 135 -2.98 -15.02 6.25
N ILE A 136 -1.90 -14.56 5.63
CA ILE A 136 -1.87 -13.29 4.93
C ILE A 136 -1.65 -13.54 3.44
N ARG A 137 -1.82 -12.49 2.64
CA ARG A 137 -1.60 -12.47 1.20
C ARG A 137 -0.43 -11.56 0.85
N ASN A 138 0.29 -11.93 -0.19
CA ASN A 138 1.25 -11.07 -0.88
C ASN A 138 0.84 -10.98 -2.34
N THR A 139 0.80 -9.77 -2.90
CA THR A 139 0.40 -9.53 -4.30
C THR A 139 1.44 -8.68 -5.01
N GLY A 140 1.91 -9.08 -6.18
CA GLY A 140 2.81 -8.26 -6.98
C GLY A 140 3.28 -8.87 -8.29
N PHE A 141 4.41 -8.39 -8.80
CA PHE A 141 4.86 -8.61 -10.18
C PHE A 141 6.21 -9.36 -10.25
N GLY A 142 6.27 -10.49 -9.56
CA GLY A 142 7.45 -11.37 -9.53
C GLY A 142 7.77 -11.99 -10.89
N VAL A 143 9.02 -12.42 -11.07
CA VAL A 143 9.43 -13.21 -12.25
C VAL A 143 8.89 -14.63 -12.21
N GLU A 144 8.65 -15.17 -13.39
CA GLU A 144 8.31 -16.57 -13.60
C GLU A 144 9.12 -17.12 -14.80
N LEU A 145 10.46 -17.08 -14.68
CA LEU A 145 11.32 -17.29 -15.85
C LEU A 145 12.08 -18.60 -15.92
N ARG A 146 12.25 -19.32 -14.80
CA ARG A 146 13.35 -20.30 -14.74
C ARG A 146 12.97 -21.76 -14.65
N VAL A 147 11.70 -22.16 -14.47
CA VAL A 147 11.41 -23.60 -14.33
C VAL A 147 10.01 -24.09 -14.75
N PHE A 148 9.22 -23.26 -15.42
CA PHE A 148 7.98 -23.74 -16.04
C PHE A 148 8.31 -24.20 -17.47
N GLU A 149 8.30 -25.52 -17.69
CA GLU A 149 8.07 -26.04 -19.03
C GLU A 149 6.71 -25.50 -19.52
N GLY A 150 6.68 -24.90 -20.71
CA GLY A 150 5.46 -24.32 -21.28
C GLY A 150 5.45 -22.80 -21.39
N CYS A 151 4.25 -22.24 -21.57
CA CYS A 151 4.03 -20.83 -21.90
C CYS A 151 4.18 -19.91 -20.67
N LYS A 152 5.08 -18.93 -20.73
CA LYS A 152 5.46 -18.05 -19.60
C LYS A 152 4.61 -16.78 -19.47
N LYS A 153 3.30 -16.92 -19.70
CA LYS A 153 2.35 -15.79 -19.72
C LYS A 153 2.26 -15.00 -18.42
N ARG A 154 2.60 -15.63 -17.30
CA ARG A 154 2.51 -15.04 -15.96
C ARG A 154 3.77 -14.28 -15.53
N ASN A 155 4.83 -14.24 -16.36
CA ASN A 155 6.04 -13.53 -15.98
C ASN A 155 5.77 -12.02 -15.79
N ARG A 156 6.11 -11.46 -14.62
CA ARG A 156 5.93 -10.02 -14.31
C ARG A 156 4.49 -9.52 -14.52
N THR A 157 3.51 -10.41 -14.40
CA THR A 157 2.08 -10.08 -14.29
C THR A 157 1.70 -10.03 -12.82
N MET A 158 0.49 -9.58 -12.50
CA MET A 158 0.03 -9.58 -11.11
C MET A 158 -0.21 -11.02 -10.65
N GLN A 159 0.35 -11.35 -9.50
CA GLN A 159 0.29 -12.67 -8.89
C GLN A 159 0.13 -12.54 -7.38
N SER A 160 -0.55 -13.50 -6.77
CA SER A 160 -0.71 -13.58 -5.32
C SER A 160 -0.32 -14.93 -4.75
N SER A 161 0.37 -14.90 -3.60
CA SER A 161 0.66 -16.06 -2.74
C SER A 161 -0.05 -15.89 -1.39
N LEU A 162 -0.38 -17.00 -0.73
CA LEU A 162 -0.97 -17.04 0.61
C LEU A 162 -0.03 -17.79 1.56
N GLY A 163 0.14 -17.27 2.76
CA GLY A 163 1.01 -17.95 3.71
C GLY A 163 1.01 -17.34 5.10
N LYS A 164 1.71 -18.03 6.00
CA LYS A 164 1.91 -17.57 7.37
C LYS A 164 2.92 -16.43 7.40
N ALA A 165 2.69 -15.49 8.32
CA ALA A 165 3.66 -14.48 8.68
C ALA A 165 3.55 -14.12 10.15
N TYR A 166 4.64 -13.63 10.73
CA TYR A 166 4.68 -13.18 12.11
C TYR A 166 5.63 -12.00 12.27
N ASN A 167 5.36 -11.18 13.28
CA ASN A 167 6.19 -10.03 13.59
C ASN A 167 7.48 -10.45 14.29
N SER A 168 8.56 -9.81 13.87
CA SER A 168 9.81 -9.69 14.62
C SER A 168 10.04 -8.19 14.92
N PRO A 169 10.89 -7.79 15.88
CA PRO A 169 11.14 -6.39 16.15
C PRO A 169 11.60 -5.62 14.89
N GLY A 170 10.72 -4.77 14.34
CA GLY A 170 11.00 -3.92 13.17
C GLY A 170 10.65 -4.50 11.80
N TYR A 171 10.34 -5.80 11.69
CA TYR A 171 10.07 -6.48 10.42
C TYR A 171 9.06 -7.62 10.56
N LEU A 172 8.67 -8.21 9.43
CA LEU A 172 7.87 -9.43 9.37
C LEU A 172 8.71 -10.55 8.77
N ILE A 173 8.54 -11.74 9.32
CA ILE A 173 9.01 -12.99 8.74
C ILE A 173 7.79 -13.66 8.10
N HIS A 174 7.94 -14.12 6.86
CA HIS A 174 6.83 -14.75 6.13
C HIS A 174 7.25 -15.93 5.27
N PHE A 175 6.29 -16.79 4.95
CA PHE A 175 6.48 -18.00 4.15
C PHE A 175 5.72 -17.97 2.81
N LEU A 176 5.29 -16.78 2.40
CA LEU A 176 4.69 -16.57 1.08
C LEU A 176 5.76 -16.74 -0.02
N ASP A 177 5.38 -17.41 -1.11
CA ASP A 177 6.24 -17.51 -2.29
C ASP A 177 6.28 -16.17 -3.01
N THR A 178 7.51 -15.71 -3.26
CA THR A 178 7.81 -14.42 -3.86
C THR A 178 9.03 -14.59 -4.73
N HIS A 179 9.18 -13.78 -5.78
CA HIS A 179 10.34 -13.84 -6.66
C HIS A 179 10.87 -12.43 -6.92
N MET A 180 12.03 -12.32 -7.58
CA MET A 180 12.54 -11.03 -8.05
C MET A 180 11.43 -10.26 -8.78
N GLY A 181 11.15 -9.04 -8.36
CA GLY A 181 9.97 -8.28 -8.81
C GLY A 181 8.86 -8.13 -7.80
N SER A 182 8.73 -9.08 -6.86
CA SER A 182 7.82 -8.96 -5.72
C SER A 182 8.32 -7.96 -4.68
N SER A 183 9.54 -7.42 -4.81
CA SER A 183 10.04 -6.33 -3.98
C SER A 183 9.07 -5.16 -3.96
N GLY A 184 8.66 -4.75 -2.77
CA GLY A 184 7.67 -3.70 -2.53
C GLY A 184 6.23 -4.21 -2.40
N SER A 185 5.93 -5.46 -2.74
CA SER A 185 4.57 -6.03 -2.64
C SER A 185 4.00 -5.90 -1.23
N PRO A 186 2.71 -5.54 -1.07
CA PRO A 186 2.08 -5.50 0.24
C PRO A 186 1.93 -6.91 0.80
N LEU A 187 2.11 -7.03 2.11
CA LEU A 187 1.72 -8.19 2.91
C LEU A 187 0.48 -7.80 3.70
N TYR A 188 -0.67 -8.41 3.44
CA TYR A 188 -1.94 -7.93 3.97
C TYR A 188 -2.92 -9.04 4.31
N GLU A 189 -3.92 -8.70 5.13
CA GLU A 189 -5.13 -9.50 5.30
C GLU A 189 -6.35 -8.74 4.82
N GLU A 190 -7.36 -9.48 4.41
CA GLU A 190 -8.70 -8.95 4.17
C GLU A 190 -9.52 -9.12 5.45
N ALA A 191 -10.08 -8.02 5.95
CA ALA A 191 -10.96 -8.03 7.12
C ALA A 191 -12.03 -6.95 6.98
N SER A 192 -13.28 -7.29 7.30
CA SER A 192 -14.40 -6.34 7.26
C SER A 192 -14.54 -5.62 5.91
N ASN A 193 -14.32 -6.33 4.80
CA ASN A 193 -14.33 -5.79 3.43
C ASN A 193 -13.26 -4.71 3.17
N ALA A 194 -12.12 -4.78 3.86
CA ALA A 194 -10.98 -3.90 3.62
C ALA A 194 -9.64 -4.63 3.68
N LEU A 195 -8.64 -4.05 3.02
CA LEU A 195 -7.28 -4.54 2.97
C LEU A 195 -6.46 -3.89 4.09
N TYR A 196 -5.89 -4.70 4.98
CA TYR A 196 -5.02 -4.24 6.07
C TYR A 196 -3.60 -4.73 5.84
N VAL A 197 -2.70 -3.84 5.43
CA VAL A 197 -1.29 -4.15 5.19
C VAL A 197 -0.50 -4.18 6.50
N MET A 198 0.31 -5.21 6.68
CA MET A 198 1.22 -5.38 7.81
C MET A 198 2.68 -5.05 7.44
N GLY A 199 3.04 -5.09 6.15
CA GLY A 199 4.37 -4.76 5.69
C GLY A 199 4.52 -4.71 4.18
N THR A 200 5.73 -4.34 3.75
CA THR A 200 6.13 -4.34 2.35
C THR A 200 7.27 -5.32 2.14
N HIS A 201 7.12 -6.26 1.20
CA HIS A 201 8.10 -7.28 0.91
C HIS A 201 9.42 -6.63 0.49
N ARG A 202 10.53 -7.10 1.04
CA ARG A 202 11.87 -6.58 0.73
C ARG A 202 12.74 -7.64 0.03
N GLY A 203 12.60 -8.90 0.43
CA GLY A 203 13.43 -9.99 -0.07
C GLY A 203 13.84 -10.95 1.05
N GLY A 204 14.69 -11.91 0.69
CA GLY A 204 15.10 -13.00 1.57
C GLY A 204 15.14 -14.31 0.80
N GLY A 205 15.45 -15.40 1.51
CA GLY A 205 15.13 -16.76 1.07
C GLY A 205 13.79 -17.19 1.64
N CYS A 206 13.60 -18.48 1.92
CA CYS A 206 12.51 -18.91 2.80
C CYS A 206 13.06 -19.25 4.20
N PRO A 207 12.59 -18.60 5.27
CA PRO A 207 11.53 -17.58 5.26
C PRO A 207 11.98 -16.24 4.66
N ASN A 208 11.03 -15.53 4.08
CA ASN A 208 11.18 -14.21 3.48
C ASN A 208 11.02 -13.10 4.53
N ILE A 209 11.48 -11.89 4.18
CA ILE A 209 11.45 -10.72 5.06
C ILE A 209 10.70 -9.56 4.40
N ALA A 210 9.87 -8.90 5.19
CA ALA A 210 9.21 -7.65 4.84
C ALA A 210 9.49 -6.55 5.87
N THR A 211 9.65 -5.31 5.41
CA THR A 211 9.65 -4.15 6.31
C THR A 211 8.25 -4.03 6.91
N SER A 212 8.13 -4.12 8.24
CA SER A 212 6.83 -3.98 8.89
C SER A 212 6.34 -2.54 8.80
N VAL A 213 5.04 -2.31 8.55
CA VAL A 213 4.44 -0.98 8.61
C VAL A 213 4.49 -0.37 10.01
N LEU A 214 4.78 -1.18 11.04
CA LEU A 214 5.00 -0.75 12.42
C LEU A 214 6.48 -0.52 12.75
N ASN A 215 7.39 -0.67 11.79
CA ASN A 215 8.76 -0.20 11.96
C ASN A 215 8.72 1.32 12.24
N PRO A 216 9.32 1.83 13.34
CA PRO A 216 9.17 3.23 13.73
C PRO A 216 9.60 4.23 12.65
N GLY A 217 10.66 3.92 11.90
CA GLY A 217 11.14 4.80 10.83
C GLY A 217 10.18 4.83 9.65
N PHE A 218 9.64 3.68 9.27
CA PHE A 218 8.68 3.57 8.17
C PHE A 218 7.32 4.18 8.54
N LEU A 219 6.79 3.85 9.72
CA LEU A 219 5.53 4.41 10.21
C LEU A 219 5.58 5.93 10.34
N LYS A 220 6.71 6.47 10.84
CA LYS A 220 6.94 7.91 10.89
C LYS A 220 6.93 8.52 9.49
N ALA A 221 7.60 7.89 8.52
CA ALA A 221 7.63 8.38 7.14
C ALA A 221 6.23 8.42 6.50
N LEU A 222 5.40 7.39 6.74
CA LEU A 222 4.00 7.35 6.28
C LEU A 222 3.16 8.48 6.91
N ASN A 223 3.30 8.70 8.21
CA ASN A 223 2.56 9.75 8.93
C ASN A 223 2.98 11.16 8.48
N ASP A 224 4.29 11.40 8.34
CA ASP A 224 4.87 12.72 8.13
C ASP A 224 5.09 13.06 6.65
N VAL A 225 4.55 12.24 5.74
CA VAL A 225 4.88 12.35 4.30
C VAL A 225 4.53 13.73 3.72
N THR A 226 3.57 14.43 4.32
CA THR A 226 3.13 15.77 3.90
C THR A 226 3.90 16.92 4.57
N GLY A 227 4.81 16.62 5.50
CA GLY A 227 5.61 17.61 6.23
C GLY A 227 4.83 18.44 7.25
N ARG A 228 3.53 18.17 7.45
CA ARG A 228 2.66 18.88 8.40
C ARG A 228 2.14 17.91 9.46
N PRO A 229 1.91 18.37 10.71
CA PRO A 229 1.23 17.58 11.72
C PRO A 229 -0.12 17.12 11.18
N THR A 230 -0.28 15.81 10.98
CA THR A 230 -1.44 15.23 10.31
C THR A 230 -2.18 14.30 11.27
N VAL A 231 -3.51 14.41 11.30
CA VAL A 231 -4.40 13.45 11.96
C VAL A 231 -5.19 12.71 10.88
N TYR A 232 -5.36 11.40 11.05
CA TYR A 232 -6.05 10.54 10.09
C TYR A 232 -7.46 10.21 10.53
N VAL A 233 -8.38 10.19 9.57
CA VAL A 233 -9.78 9.79 9.73
C VAL A 233 -10.10 8.67 8.76
N ASP A 234 -10.64 7.58 9.31
CA ASP A 234 -11.12 6.42 8.58
C ASP A 234 -12.27 5.82 9.39
N TRP A 235 -13.46 5.74 8.77
CA TRP A 235 -14.67 5.24 9.41
C TRP A 235 -14.52 3.80 9.93
N MET A 236 -13.62 3.01 9.31
CA MET A 236 -13.28 1.66 9.77
C MET A 236 -12.38 1.63 11.00
N GLY A 237 -11.66 2.72 11.29
CA GLY A 237 -10.78 2.86 12.45
C GLY A 237 -9.55 1.93 12.42
N PRO A 238 -8.82 1.82 13.56
CA PRO A 238 -7.74 0.84 13.70
C PRO A 238 -8.25 -0.59 13.59
N ARG A 239 -7.36 -1.49 13.16
CA ARG A 239 -7.60 -2.92 13.14
C ARG A 239 -7.81 -3.52 14.54
N THR A 240 -7.10 -2.99 15.55
CA THR A 240 -7.16 -3.40 16.96
C THR A 240 -7.03 -2.21 17.90
N GLY A 241 -7.63 -2.28 19.10
CA GLY A 241 -7.46 -1.25 20.13
C GLY A 241 -8.08 0.13 19.79
N PRO A 242 -7.75 1.17 20.58
CA PRO A 242 -8.32 2.50 20.41
C PRO A 242 -7.63 3.31 19.31
N SER A 243 -8.37 4.27 18.73
CA SER A 243 -7.82 5.27 17.81
C SER A 243 -6.90 6.26 18.53
N ASN A 244 -5.76 6.61 17.92
CA ASN A 244 -4.83 7.64 18.40
C ASN A 244 -4.68 8.82 17.42
N GLY A 245 -5.23 8.71 16.20
CA GLY A 245 -5.16 9.73 15.15
C GLY A 245 -3.98 9.57 14.19
N GLY A 246 -3.09 8.60 14.40
CA GLY A 246 -2.06 8.18 13.43
C GLY A 246 -2.65 7.35 12.30
N ILE A 247 -1.87 7.17 11.23
CA ILE A 247 -2.31 6.44 10.02
C ILE A 247 -2.62 4.96 10.29
N GLU A 248 -1.99 4.36 11.31
CA GLU A 248 -2.21 2.98 11.77
C GLU A 248 -3.40 2.85 12.74
N ALA A 249 -3.80 3.95 13.38
CA ALA A 249 -4.93 3.99 14.30
C ALA A 249 -5.76 5.27 14.14
N PRO A 250 -6.36 5.47 12.95
CA PRO A 250 -7.10 6.68 12.60
C PRO A 250 -8.35 6.84 13.46
N PHE A 251 -8.82 8.08 13.60
CA PHE A 251 -10.11 8.33 14.24
C PHE A 251 -11.26 7.87 13.33
N ARG A 252 -12.27 7.22 13.94
CA ARG A 252 -13.49 6.81 13.24
C ARG A 252 -14.40 7.98 12.85
N ASN A 253 -14.23 9.14 13.51
CA ASN A 253 -15.11 10.29 13.37
C ASN A 253 -14.28 11.58 13.22
N LEU A 254 -14.69 12.42 12.27
CA LEU A 254 -14.13 13.74 12.01
C LEU A 254 -14.12 14.66 13.24
N ASN A 255 -15.14 14.63 14.12
CA ASN A 255 -15.15 15.47 15.32
C ASN A 255 -13.94 15.22 16.23
N LYS A 256 -13.58 13.94 16.45
CA LYS A 256 -12.38 13.59 17.23
C LYS A 256 -11.11 14.10 16.55
N ALA A 257 -11.03 14.05 15.23
CA ALA A 257 -9.90 14.61 14.50
C ALA A 257 -9.83 16.15 14.60
N LEU A 258 -10.96 16.85 14.54
CA LEU A 258 -11.05 18.30 14.70
C LEU A 258 -10.62 18.76 16.10
N GLU A 259 -10.92 17.98 17.14
CA GLU A 259 -10.44 18.20 18.51
C GLU A 259 -8.92 18.01 18.61
N LYS A 260 -8.37 17.01 17.92
CA LYS A 260 -6.98 16.55 18.10
C LYS A 260 -5.96 17.15 17.15
N VAL A 261 -6.37 17.61 15.96
CA VAL A 261 -5.47 18.29 15.02
C VAL A 261 -4.81 19.48 15.72
N LYS A 262 -3.62 19.90 15.32
CA LYS A 262 -2.97 21.12 15.87
C LYS A 262 -3.33 22.33 15.01
N SER A 263 -3.15 23.55 15.54
CA SER A 263 -3.27 24.75 14.70
C SER A 263 -2.27 24.69 13.54
N GLY A 264 -2.74 24.98 12.32
CA GLY A 264 -1.96 24.82 11.09
C GLY A 264 -1.70 23.36 10.67
N GLY A 265 -2.34 22.39 11.32
CA GLY A 265 -2.25 20.97 10.97
C GLY A 265 -3.21 20.53 9.87
N ASP A 266 -3.04 19.29 9.45
CA ASP A 266 -3.86 18.63 8.43
C ASP A 266 -4.73 17.53 9.05
N ILE A 267 -5.94 17.35 8.51
CA ILE A 267 -6.78 16.17 8.69
C ILE A 267 -6.83 15.45 7.34
N ASN A 268 -6.28 14.24 7.28
CA ASN A 268 -6.39 13.36 6.12
C ASN A 268 -7.58 12.42 6.33
N ILE A 269 -8.57 12.51 5.45
CA ILE A 269 -9.76 11.66 5.46
C ILE A 269 -9.66 10.70 4.28
N VAL A 270 -9.67 9.40 4.55
CA VAL A 270 -9.64 8.39 3.48
C VAL A 270 -10.99 8.34 2.74
N PRO A 271 -11.06 7.84 1.49
CA PRO A 271 -12.31 7.67 0.76
C PRO A 271 -13.41 6.98 1.58
N GLY A 272 -14.64 7.48 1.48
CA GLY A 272 -15.77 6.91 2.19
C GLY A 272 -16.90 7.89 2.49
N ASN A 273 -17.94 7.36 3.13
CA ASN A 273 -19.11 8.12 3.57
C ASN A 273 -19.07 8.27 5.09
N TYR A 274 -19.00 9.51 5.56
CA TYR A 274 -18.89 9.87 6.96
C TYR A 274 -20.18 10.52 7.42
N ARG A 275 -20.72 10.04 8.53
CA ARG A 275 -21.84 10.69 9.23
C ARG A 275 -21.29 11.33 10.49
N THR A 276 -21.58 12.61 10.66
CA THR A 276 -21.12 13.38 11.83
C THR A 276 -22.32 14.11 12.41
N ALA A 277 -22.63 13.82 13.68
CA ALA A 277 -23.56 14.62 14.45
C ALA A 277 -22.81 15.84 15.02
N ASN A 278 -23.46 17.01 15.04
CA ASN A 278 -22.95 18.21 15.69
C ASN A 278 -21.52 18.59 15.25
N LEU A 279 -21.26 18.66 13.94
CA LEU A 279 -19.95 19.02 13.41
C LEU A 279 -19.51 20.39 13.94
N LYS A 280 -18.44 20.44 14.72
CA LYS A 280 -17.88 21.68 15.27
C LYS A 280 -16.53 21.95 14.65
N ILE A 281 -16.48 22.87 13.70
CA ILE A 281 -15.22 23.35 13.14
C ILE A 281 -14.57 24.28 14.18
N PRO A 282 -13.35 23.98 14.66
CA PRO A 282 -12.69 24.80 15.67
C PRO A 282 -12.26 26.14 15.05
N ASN A 283 -12.27 27.20 15.87
CA ASN A 283 -11.81 28.53 15.45
C ASN A 283 -10.27 28.62 15.42
N ARG A 284 -9.64 27.87 14.51
CA ARG A 284 -8.20 27.91 14.26
C ARG A 284 -7.89 27.42 12.84
N PRO A 285 -6.78 27.87 12.23
CA PRO A 285 -6.36 27.38 10.92
C PRO A 285 -6.13 25.87 10.93
N LEU A 286 -6.70 25.17 9.95
CA LEU A 286 -6.45 23.75 9.66
C LEU A 286 -6.75 23.47 8.19
N ARG A 287 -6.33 22.32 7.67
CA ARG A 287 -6.72 21.83 6.35
C ARG A 287 -7.37 20.46 6.49
N ILE A 288 -8.49 20.26 5.80
CA ILE A 288 -9.08 18.93 5.61
C ILE A 288 -8.75 18.49 4.18
N ARG A 289 -8.26 17.26 4.01
CA ARG A 289 -7.88 16.70 2.72
C ARG A 289 -8.51 15.33 2.51
N ALA A 290 -9.03 15.12 1.31
CA ALA A 290 -9.22 13.80 0.72
C ALA A 290 -8.05 13.60 -0.26
N PRO A 291 -7.03 12.79 0.07
CA PRO A 291 -5.82 12.70 -0.75
C PRO A 291 -6.07 12.05 -2.11
N PHE A 292 -7.14 11.25 -2.23
CA PHE A 292 -7.63 10.60 -3.44
C PHE A 292 -9.07 10.15 -3.22
N GLY A 293 -9.73 9.65 -4.27
CA GLY A 293 -11.11 9.19 -4.23
C GLY A 293 -12.11 10.25 -3.77
N SER A 294 -13.29 9.80 -3.38
CA SER A 294 -14.39 10.66 -2.93
C SER A 294 -14.64 10.53 -1.43
N VAL A 295 -14.86 11.66 -0.78
CA VAL A 295 -15.24 11.76 0.64
C VAL A 295 -16.56 12.51 0.72
N SER A 296 -17.57 11.87 1.28
CA SER A 296 -18.86 12.49 1.59
C SER A 296 -18.98 12.68 3.09
N ILE A 297 -19.28 13.90 3.54
CA ILE A 297 -19.48 14.21 4.96
C ILE A 297 -20.92 14.68 5.12
N GLY A 298 -21.78 13.79 5.64
CA GLY A 298 -23.17 14.08 5.95
C GLY A 298 -23.34 14.52 7.40
N GLN A 299 -24.17 15.54 7.62
CA GLN A 299 -24.66 15.87 8.94
C GLN A 299 -25.79 14.90 9.32
N GLN A 300 -25.68 14.27 10.48
CA GLN A 300 -26.77 13.47 11.03
C GLN A 300 -27.61 14.36 11.93
N ASP A 301 -28.89 14.53 11.61
CA ASP A 301 -29.82 15.26 12.48
C ASP A 301 -29.89 14.53 13.83
N ALA A 302 -29.74 15.29 14.92
CA ALA A 302 -29.74 14.77 16.28
C ALA A 302 -31.01 13.97 16.63
N ASN A 303 -32.09 14.15 15.85
CA ASN A 303 -33.39 13.53 16.05
C ASN A 303 -33.61 12.25 15.22
N SER A 304 -32.62 11.76 14.47
CA SER A 304 -32.73 10.54 13.66
C SER A 304 -32.13 9.29 14.33
N ALA A 305 -31.72 9.39 15.60
CA ALA A 305 -31.40 8.24 16.45
C ALA A 305 -32.68 7.71 17.11
N GLY A 306 -33.61 7.22 16.29
CA GLY A 306 -34.78 6.47 16.72
C GLY A 306 -34.79 5.11 16.02
N ASP A 307 -34.71 4.06 16.82
CA ASP A 307 -35.05 2.65 16.55
C ASP A 307 -34.53 2.01 15.25
N ASN A 308 -33.38 1.32 15.37
CA ASN A 308 -33.18 -0.11 15.04
C ASN A 308 -31.73 -0.55 15.31
#